data_AF-A0AAE4B661-F1
#
_entry.id   AF-A0AAE4B661-F1
#
_cell.length_a   1.000
_cell.length_b   1.000
_cell.length_c   1.000
_cell.angle_alpha   90.00
_cell.angle_beta   90.00
_cell.angle_gamma   90.00
#
_symmetry.space_group_name_H-M   'P 1'
#
loop_
_entity.id
_entity.type
_entity.pdbx_description
1 polymer ?
#
loop_
_entity_poly.entity_id
_entity_poly.type
_entity_poly.pdbx_seq_one_letter_code
_entity_poly.pdbx_strand_id
1 'polypeptide(L)' 'MENIKHAVLHLKSGEKVVLSAHVSKQILVAMKKDALSAEEGYINDCNCSFPIREIQKIEWIR' A
#
# COMPACT_ATOMS: atom_id res chain seq x y z
N MET A 1 9.69 3.17 16.10
CA MET A 1 8.87 3.36 14.88
C MET A 1 9.63 2.72 13.73
N GLU A 2 9.00 1.86 12.94
CA GLU A 2 9.67 1.23 11.79
C GLU A 2 10.10 2.30 10.78
N ASN A 3 11.40 2.38 10.47
CA ASN A 3 11.93 3.23 9.42
C ASN A 3 11.58 2.59 8.07
N ILE A 4 10.38 2.86 7.57
CA ILE A 4 9.99 2.51 6.21
C ILE A 4 10.24 3.74 5.34
N LYS A 5 11.05 3.59 4.29
CA LYS A 5 11.24 4.62 3.25
C LYS A 5 10.00 4.73 2.37
N HIS A 6 9.58 3.61 1.80
CA HIS A 6 8.39 3.53 0.97
C HIS A 6 7.88 2.07 0.86
N ALA A 7 6.65 1.93 0.39
CA ALA A 7 6.02 0.67 0.06
C ALA A 7 5.97 0.49 -1.45
N VAL A 8 6.05 -0.76 -1.91
CA VAL A 8 5.86 -1.13 -3.31
C VAL A 8 4.65 -2.07 -3.38
N LEU A 9 3.65 -1.69 -4.16
CA LEU A 9 2.50 -2.54 -4.47
C LEU A 9 2.87 -3.43 -5.65
N HIS A 10 2.73 -4.74 -5.46
CA HIS A 10 2.76 -5.71 -6.53
C HIS A 10 1.33 -6.00 -6.92
N LEU A 11 0.92 -5.59 -8.12
CA LEU A 11 -0.41 -5.81 -8.62
C LEU A 11 -0.52 -7.20 -9.26
N LYS A 12 -1.73 -7.76 -9.28
CA LYS A 12 -2.04 -9.04 -9.95
C LYS A 12 -1.75 -9.02 -11.45
N SER A 13 -1.75 -7.83 -12.06
CA SER A 13 -1.34 -7.62 -13.46
C SER A 13 0.16 -7.86 -13.69
N GLY A 14 0.97 -7.95 -12.63
CA GLY A 14 2.43 -8.00 -12.68
C GLY A 14 3.09 -6.63 -12.59
N GLU A 15 2.32 -5.54 -12.63
CA GLU A 15 2.82 -4.19 -12.45
C GLU A 15 3.32 -3.94 -11.01
N LYS A 16 4.36 -3.12 -10.88
CA LYS A 16 4.90 -2.69 -9.60
C LYS A 16 4.75 -1.18 -9.46
N VAL A 17 4.11 -0.76 -8.38
CA VAL A 17 3.86 0.65 -8.08
C VAL A 17 4.62 1.04 -6.83
N VAL A 18 5.50 2.02 -6.96
CA VAL A 18 6.20 2.61 -5.82
C VAL A 18 5.31 3.69 -5.21
N LEU A 19 4.96 3.54 -3.94
CA LEU A 19 4.15 4.51 -3.20
C LEU A 19 5.02 5.59 -2.56
N SER A 20 4.43 6.74 -2.33
CA SER A 20 5.08 7.81 -1.58
C SER A 20 5.27 7.41 -0.12
N ALA A 21 6.33 7.94 0.52
CA ALA A 21 6.62 7.67 1.93
C ALA A 21 5.44 8.01 2.86
N HIS A 22 4.67 9.04 2.53
CA HIS A 22 3.49 9.46 3.27
C HIS A 22 2.39 8.39 3.26
N VAL A 23 2.00 7.92 2.07
CA VAL A 23 0.96 6.90 1.89
C VAL A 23 1.41 5.56 2.46
N SER A 24 2.67 5.21 2.26
CA SER A 24 3.29 4.01 2.85
C SER A 24 3.11 3.96 4.37
N LYS A 25 3.34 5.08 5.06
CA LYS A 25 3.12 5.17 6.52
C LYS A 25 1.64 5.03 6.89
N GLN A 26 0.72 5.62 6.12
CA GLN A 26 -0.72 5.50 6.39
C GLN A 26 -1.20 4.05 6.26
N ILE A 27 -0.76 3.35 5.21
CA ILE A 27 -1.07 1.92 5.01
C ILE A 27 -0.53 1.10 6.19
N LEU A 28 0.72 1.33 6.61
CA LEU A 28 1.31 0.62 7.74
C LEU A 28 0.48 0.81 9.02
N VAL A 29 0.05 2.04 9.30
CA VAL A 29 -0.81 2.33 10.47
C VAL A 29 -2.17 1.65 10.34
N ALA A 30 -2.79 1.67 9.16
CA ALA A 30 -4.06 1.01 8.92
C ALA A 30 -3.95 -0.52 9.06
N MET A 31 -2.86 -1.15 8.60
CA MET A 31 -2.61 -2.58 8.80
C MET A 31 -2.43 -2.92 10.28
N LYS A 32 -1.69 -2.09 11.03
CA LYS A 32 -1.52 -2.27 12.49
C LYS A 32 -2.82 -2.13 13.27
N LYS A 33 -3.80 -1.41 12.72
CA LYS A 33 -5.13 -1.23 13.32
C LYS A 33 -6.13 -2.30 12.85
N ASP A 34 -5.68 -3.32 12.10
CA ASP A 34 -6.54 -4.32 11.42
C ASP A 34 -7.60 -3.70 10.49
N ALA A 35 -7.48 -2.40 10.19
CA ALA A 35 -8.45 -1.64 9.42
C ALA A 35 -8.30 -1.84 7.90
N LEU A 36 -7.28 -2.61 7.49
CA LEU A 36 -6.97 -2.94 6.10
C LEU A 36 -7.51 -4.33 5.69
N SER A 37 -8.35 -4.95 6.52
CA SER A 37 -9.14 -6.16 6.21
C SER A 37 -10.27 -5.90 5.19
N ALA A 38 -10.03 -5.02 4.22
CA ALA A 38 -11.05 -4.53 3.32
C ALA A 38 -10.89 -5.21 1.95
N GLU A 39 -11.75 -6.21 1.69
CA GLU A 39 -12.02 -6.73 0.35
C GLU A 39 -12.54 -5.63 -0.61
N GLU A 40 -12.93 -4.48 -0.05
CA GLU A 40 -13.37 -3.28 -0.75
C GLU A 40 -12.62 -2.03 -0.26
N GLY A 41 -11.75 -1.46 -1.10
CA GLY A 41 -11.06 -0.19 -0.80
C GLY A 41 -10.02 0.18 -1.85
N TYR A 42 -9.47 1.40 -1.74
CA TYR A 42 -8.47 1.94 -2.64
C TYR A 42 -7.30 2.54 -1.86
N ILE A 43 -6.09 2.32 -2.35
CA ILE A 43 -4.89 3.06 -1.94
C ILE A 43 -4.75 4.25 -2.89
N ASN A 44 -4.85 5.46 -2.34
CA ASN A 44 -4.66 6.68 -3.10
C ASN A 44 -3.26 7.23 -2.87
N ASP A 45 -2.48 7.35 -3.94
CA ASP A 45 -1.16 8.00 -3.95
C ASP A 45 -1.16 9.13 -4.96
N CYS A 46 -1.29 10.37 -4.45
CA CYS A 46 -1.43 11.60 -5.21
C CYS A 46 -2.54 11.54 -6.28
N ASN A 47 -2.21 11.10 -7.50
CA ASN A 47 -3.10 11.04 -8.66
C ASN A 47 -3.49 9.63 -9.07
N CYS A 48 -2.98 8.61 -8.39
CA CYS A 48 -3.25 7.22 -8.71
C CYS A 48 -4.06 6.56 -7.59
N SER A 49 -5.12 5.86 -7.99
CA SER A 49 -5.97 5.10 -7.07
C SER A 49 -5.84 3.62 -7.41
N PHE A 50 -5.34 2.82 -6.48
CA PHE A 50 -5.12 1.40 -6.65
C PHE A 50 -6.12 0.60 -5.81
N PRO A 51 -7.05 -0.14 -6.42
CA PRO A 51 -7.99 -0.95 -5.68
C PRO A 51 -7.28 -2.09 -4.93
N ILE A 52 -7.60 -2.26 -3.65
CA ILE A 52 -6.95 -3.25 -2.76
C ILE A 52 -7.09 -4.67 -3.32
N ARG A 53 -8.23 -4.99 -3.95
CA ARG A 53 -8.46 -6.29 -4.60
C ARG A 53 -7.47 -6.64 -5.72
N GLU A 54 -6.82 -5.64 -6.33
CA GLU A 54 -5.82 -5.84 -7.39
C GLU A 54 -4.40 -5.96 -6.82
N ILE A 55 -4.20 -5.66 -5.55
CA ILE A 55 -2.91 -5.78 -4.87
C ILE A 55 -2.71 -7.25 -4.50
N GLN A 56 -1.65 -7.84 -5.04
CA GLN A 56 -1.22 -9.20 -4.71
C GLN A 56 -0.32 -9.21 -3.47
N LYS A 57 0.59 -8.25 -3.36
CA LYS A 57 1.55 -8.14 -2.25
C LYS A 57 1.92 -6.68 -2.03
N ILE A 58 2.13 -6.31 -0.77
CA ILE A 58 2.78 -5.05 -0.38
C ILE A 58 4.19 -5.39 0.11
N GLU A 59 5.19 -4.79 -0.51
CA GLU A 59 6.59 -4.92 -0.12
C GLU A 59 7.08 -3.63 0.56
N TRP A 60 7.75 -3.77 1.71
CA TRP A 60 8.16 -2.64 2.54
C TRP A 60 9.67 -2.42 2.44
N ILE A 61 10.07 -1.26 1.92
CA ILE A 61 11.47 -0.88 1.75
C ILE A 61 11.94 -0.04 2.94
N ARG A 62 13.07 -0.42 3.55
CA ARG A 62 13.68 0.23 4.72
C ARG A 62 14.80 1.20 4.34
#